data_AF-A0A3D8HVA1-F1
#
_entry.id   AF-A0A3D8HVA1-F1
#
_cell.length_a   1.000
_cell.length_b   1.000
_cell.length_c   1.000
_cell.angle_alpha   90.00
_cell.angle_beta   90.00
_cell.angle_gamma   90.00
#
_symmetry.space_group_name_H-M   'P 1'
#
loop_
_entity.id
_entity.type
_entity.pdbx_description
1 polymer ?
#
loop_
_entity_poly.entity_id
_entity_poly.type
_entity_poly.pdbx_seq_one_letter_code
_entity_poly.pdbx_strand_id
1 'polypeptide(L)'
;MDCVKEMLDSLPDEFWQRQNIKVLDSCCGNGNFHAYAALKTPLKNLYFNEINEKRIANLKAYFGENINLTIMDFLDFIENKEYDLIVSNPPYAKFNDGKRVSKNHNLSRAFIQKSLKILKEGGYLLFIVPNNWMSFADRNDLPSELSKYQFRILDIGGAKKYFPQVGSSFTWFLLQKVPNKEAFEVRNHYVLKDTQFVKITPNQRFIPLYHSQIVQNIIDKTLNNTSLEKYQIQTSSNLHRYTKRECISTKQDKTHIYKLIHTPSQVVYATKPHIYQEGYKVFISLTNQYGTFIDNCGMTQSIAFVRCENLAQAKKIKDELNKPIYKFLNNITRYGNFNNIRILQHFPKFGTFELSDEENAVIESFNKAYYGKAKK
;
A
#
# COMPACT_ATOMS: atom_id res chain seq x y z
N MET A 1 19.92 10.70 12.90
CA MET A 1 20.53 9.72 11.95
C MET A 1 19.99 8.30 12.17
N ASP A 2 19.36 8.03 13.32
CA ASP A 2 18.95 6.69 13.76
C ASP A 2 18.10 5.89 12.76
N CYS A 3 17.21 6.53 12.00
CA CYS A 3 16.43 5.86 10.96
C CYS A 3 17.33 5.26 9.87
N VAL A 4 18.32 6.03 9.40
CA VAL A 4 19.30 5.59 8.40
C VAL A 4 20.18 4.48 8.97
N LYS A 5 20.63 4.65 10.22
CA LYS A 5 21.41 3.63 10.94
C LYS A 5 20.66 2.31 11.01
N GLU A 6 19.41 2.32 11.48
CA GLU A 6 18.56 1.11 11.58
C GLU A 6 18.44 0.39 10.24
N MET A 7 18.25 1.14 9.15
CA MET A 7 18.12 0.58 7.81
C MET A 7 19.45 0.02 7.28
N LEU A 8 20.56 0.75 7.39
CA LEU A 8 21.85 0.32 6.85
C LEU A 8 22.51 -0.81 7.66
N ASP A 9 22.28 -0.85 8.96
CA ASP A 9 22.73 -1.96 9.82
C ASP A 9 21.94 -3.25 9.60
N SER A 10 20.85 -3.21 8.82
CA SER A 10 20.12 -4.43 8.44
C SER A 10 20.79 -5.24 7.32
N LEU A 11 21.77 -4.65 6.63
CA LEU A 11 22.55 -5.38 5.63
C LEU A 11 23.52 -6.36 6.31
N PRO A 12 23.79 -7.54 5.70
CA PRO A 12 24.79 -8.46 6.21
C PRO A 12 26.18 -7.83 6.29
N ASP A 13 26.95 -8.14 7.33
CA ASP A 13 28.29 -7.58 7.50
C ASP A 13 29.23 -7.96 6.34
N GLU A 14 29.05 -9.15 5.75
CA GLU A 14 29.81 -9.60 4.59
C GLU A 14 29.57 -8.75 3.33
N PHE A 15 28.46 -8.00 3.26
CA PHE A 15 28.26 -7.02 2.20
C PHE A 15 29.28 -5.89 2.31
N TRP A 16 29.48 -5.36 3.51
CA TRP A 16 30.35 -4.21 3.78
C TRP A 16 31.84 -4.55 3.71
N GLN A 17 32.21 -5.82 3.92
CA GLN A 17 33.59 -6.30 3.81
C GLN A 17 34.13 -6.33 2.37
N ARG A 18 33.26 -6.24 1.36
CA ARG A 18 33.64 -6.26 -0.06
C ARG A 18 34.33 -4.94 -0.45
N GLN A 19 35.50 -5.05 -1.08
CA GLN A 19 36.36 -3.88 -1.35
C GLN A 19 35.83 -2.92 -2.43
N ASN A 20 35.14 -3.44 -3.46
CA ASN A 20 34.76 -2.69 -4.67
C ASN A 20 33.24 -2.68 -4.90
N ILE A 21 32.46 -2.44 -3.85
CA ILE A 21 31.00 -2.30 -3.96
C ILE A 21 30.63 -0.93 -4.54
N LYS A 22 29.52 -0.88 -5.27
CA LYS A 22 28.89 0.37 -5.69
C LYS A 22 27.57 0.56 -4.95
N VAL A 23 27.53 1.56 -4.08
CA VAL A 23 26.34 1.96 -3.30
C VAL A 23 25.77 3.24 -3.87
N LEU A 24 24.58 3.19 -4.45
CA LEU A 24 23.88 4.36 -4.99
C LEU A 24 22.83 4.87 -4.00
N ASP A 25 22.83 6.16 -3.73
CA ASP A 25 21.65 6.86 -3.21
C ASP A 25 20.98 7.61 -4.38
N SER A 26 19.83 7.09 -4.82
CA SER A 26 19.15 7.52 -6.05
C SER A 26 18.65 8.97 -6.02
N CYS A 27 18.50 9.53 -4.82
CA CYS A 27 17.96 10.87 -4.57
C CYS A 27 18.46 11.38 -3.22
N CYS A 28 19.77 11.60 -3.15
CA CYS A 28 20.50 11.61 -1.88
C CYS A 28 20.20 12.80 -0.98
N GLY A 29 19.60 13.86 -1.49
CA GLY A 29 19.28 15.01 -0.68
C GLY A 29 20.55 15.67 -0.13
N ASN A 30 20.62 15.84 1.19
CA ASN A 30 21.84 16.28 1.87
C ASN A 30 22.81 15.12 2.18
N GLY A 31 22.58 13.91 1.64
CA GLY A 31 23.48 12.77 1.74
C GLY A 31 23.36 11.97 3.04
N ASN A 32 22.21 11.97 3.72
CA ASN A 32 22.08 11.33 5.03
C ASN A 32 22.39 9.83 5.03
N PHE A 33 21.96 9.08 4.00
CA PHE A 33 22.34 7.66 3.89
C PHE A 33 23.86 7.50 3.77
N HIS A 34 24.49 8.30 2.90
CA HIS A 34 25.92 8.23 2.66
C HIS A 34 26.77 8.76 3.82
N ALA A 35 26.25 9.69 4.62
CA ALA A 35 26.92 10.14 5.85
C ALA A 35 27.13 8.96 6.81
N TYR A 36 26.16 8.06 6.91
CA TYR A 36 26.31 6.84 7.70
C TYR A 36 27.08 5.73 6.94
N ALA A 37 26.82 5.54 5.64
CA ALA A 37 27.50 4.52 4.84
C ALA A 37 29.02 4.75 4.73
N ALA A 38 29.49 6.00 4.81
CA ALA A 38 30.91 6.34 4.84
C ALA A 38 31.65 5.80 6.08
N LEU A 39 30.92 5.41 7.13
CA LEU A 39 31.47 4.71 8.30
C LEU A 39 31.66 3.20 8.04
N LYS A 40 31.04 2.66 6.98
CA LYS A 40 31.00 1.23 6.65
C LYS A 40 31.82 0.89 5.41
N THR A 41 32.00 1.84 4.48
CA THR A 41 32.77 1.64 3.24
C THR A 41 33.43 2.96 2.79
N PRO A 42 34.57 2.91 2.07
CA PRO A 42 35.24 4.12 1.59
C PRO A 42 34.34 5.00 0.71
N LEU A 43 34.53 6.33 0.76
CA LEU A 43 33.74 7.31 0.01
C LEU A 43 33.73 7.05 -1.52
N LYS A 44 34.82 6.51 -2.08
CA LYS A 44 34.93 6.11 -3.49
C LYS A 44 33.91 5.04 -3.93
N ASN A 45 33.32 4.30 -2.99
CA ASN A 45 32.30 3.28 -3.24
C ASN A 45 30.87 3.86 -3.21
N LEU A 46 30.70 5.12 -2.82
CA LEU A 46 29.42 5.80 -2.66
C LEU A 46 29.13 6.67 -3.88
N TYR A 47 27.94 6.48 -4.47
CA TYR A 47 27.47 7.14 -5.70
C TYR A 47 26.24 7.99 -5.40
N PHE A 48 26.37 9.31 -5.50
CA PHE A 48 25.36 10.28 -5.12
C PHE A 48 24.59 10.71 -6.37
N ASN A 49 23.25 10.76 -6.28
CA ASN A 49 22.44 11.42 -7.30
C ASN A 49 21.54 12.49 -6.68
N GLU A 50 21.58 13.71 -7.20
CA GLU A 50 20.71 14.83 -6.78
C GLU A 50 20.59 15.86 -7.91
N ILE A 51 19.40 16.45 -8.05
CA ILE A 51 19.09 17.46 -9.08
C ILE A 51 18.99 18.88 -8.49
N ASN A 52 18.81 19.00 -7.17
CA ASN A 52 18.65 20.26 -6.51
C ASN A 52 20.01 20.91 -6.20
N GLU A 53 20.31 22.03 -6.85
CA GLU A 53 21.57 22.77 -6.72
C GLU A 53 21.95 23.12 -5.27
N LYS A 54 20.99 23.53 -4.43
CA LYS A 54 21.27 23.85 -3.02
C LYS A 54 21.74 22.62 -2.25
N ARG A 55 21.15 21.46 -2.52
CA ARG A 55 21.54 20.20 -1.87
C ARG A 55 22.87 19.69 -2.41
N ILE A 56 23.13 19.86 -3.70
CA ILE A 56 24.45 19.59 -4.32
C ILE A 56 25.55 20.41 -3.64
N ALA A 57 25.32 21.71 -3.41
CA ALA A 57 26.28 22.55 -2.69
C ALA A 57 26.54 22.03 -1.26
N ASN A 58 25.50 21.62 -0.53
CA ASN A 58 25.66 21.02 0.80
C ASN A 58 26.46 19.72 0.78
N LEU A 59 26.22 18.85 -0.23
CA LEU A 59 26.94 17.60 -0.40
C LEU A 59 28.44 17.85 -0.59
N LYS A 60 28.80 18.76 -1.49
CA LYS A 60 30.21 19.13 -1.76
C LYS A 60 30.88 19.75 -0.53
N ALA A 61 30.16 20.60 0.20
CA ALA A 61 30.67 21.18 1.44
C ALA A 61 30.94 20.14 2.54
N TYR A 62 30.13 19.08 2.61
CA TYR A 62 30.26 18.05 3.65
C TYR A 62 31.20 16.90 3.27
N PHE A 63 31.09 16.36 2.05
CA PHE A 63 31.84 15.19 1.59
C PHE A 63 33.08 15.54 0.75
N GLY A 64 33.26 16.82 0.39
CA GLY A 64 34.31 17.29 -0.52
C GLY A 64 33.87 17.27 -1.99
N GLU A 65 34.69 17.92 -2.83
CA GLU A 65 34.42 18.05 -4.28
C GLU A 65 34.61 16.73 -5.05
N ASN A 66 35.46 15.83 -4.56
CA ASN A 66 35.84 14.59 -5.23
C ASN A 66 34.95 13.40 -4.84
N ILE A 67 33.63 13.57 -4.95
CA ILE A 67 32.63 12.50 -4.78
C ILE A 67 32.11 12.01 -6.13
N ASN A 68 31.65 10.75 -6.19
CA ASN A 68 30.96 10.23 -7.36
C ASN A 68 29.53 10.83 -7.43
N LEU A 69 29.40 12.07 -7.91
CA LEU A 69 28.12 12.78 -8.01
C LEU A 69 27.60 12.78 -9.43
N THR A 70 26.35 12.35 -9.59
CA THR A 70 25.55 12.51 -10.81
C THR A 70 24.48 13.58 -10.56
N ILE A 71 24.29 14.48 -11.53
CA ILE A 71 23.31 15.57 -11.47
C ILE A 71 22.30 15.37 -12.59
N MET A 72 21.34 14.46 -12.39
CA MET A 72 20.29 14.19 -13.38
C MET A 72 19.03 13.59 -12.74
N ASP A 73 17.90 13.66 -13.46
CA ASP A 73 16.70 12.93 -13.04
C ASP A 73 17.02 11.43 -12.98
N PHE A 74 16.80 10.83 -11.82
CA PHE A 74 17.06 9.42 -11.59
C PHE A 74 16.30 8.51 -12.57
N LEU A 75 15.10 8.91 -12.98
CA LEU A 75 14.29 8.12 -13.90
C LEU A 75 14.89 8.06 -15.32
N ASP A 76 15.78 9.00 -15.65
CA ASP A 76 16.50 9.08 -16.93
C ASP A 76 17.85 8.34 -16.91
N PHE A 77 18.23 7.69 -15.80
CA PHE A 77 19.46 6.89 -15.74
C PHE A 77 19.49 5.82 -16.84
N ILE A 78 20.68 5.50 -17.36
CA ILE A 78 20.84 4.39 -18.29
C ILE A 78 20.55 3.07 -17.55
N GLU A 79 19.76 2.18 -18.16
CA GLU A 79 19.32 0.93 -17.53
C GLU A 79 20.38 -0.18 -17.62
N ASN A 80 21.57 0.09 -17.06
CA ASN A 80 22.66 -0.86 -16.92
C ASN A 80 22.76 -1.40 -15.49
N LYS A 81 22.99 -2.71 -15.34
CA LYS A 81 23.14 -3.35 -14.02
C LYS A 81 24.51 -3.00 -13.42
N GLU A 82 24.56 -1.95 -12.61
CA GLU A 82 25.81 -1.35 -12.14
C GLU A 82 25.99 -1.37 -10.63
N TYR A 83 24.91 -1.44 -9.85
CA TYR A 83 24.97 -1.19 -8.41
C TYR A 83 24.79 -2.47 -7.57
N ASP A 84 25.53 -2.56 -6.48
CA ASP A 84 25.47 -3.66 -5.51
C ASP A 84 24.45 -3.37 -4.39
N LEU A 85 24.25 -2.09 -4.08
CA LEU A 85 23.20 -1.60 -3.19
C LEU A 85 22.62 -0.30 -3.77
N ILE A 86 21.30 -0.19 -3.77
CA ILE A 86 20.61 1.08 -4.02
C ILE A 86 19.76 1.42 -2.79
N VAL A 87 20.06 2.57 -2.19
CA VAL A 87 19.30 3.15 -1.10
C VAL A 87 18.44 4.29 -1.62
N SER A 88 17.27 4.51 -1.01
CA SER A 88 16.41 5.61 -1.43
C SER A 88 15.39 6.02 -0.37
N ASN A 89 15.26 7.33 -0.20
CA ASN A 89 14.08 7.96 0.35
C ASN A 89 13.48 8.88 -0.75
N PRO A 90 12.74 8.31 -1.71
CA PRO A 90 12.36 9.03 -2.93
C PRO A 90 11.35 10.14 -2.63
N PRO A 91 11.23 11.15 -3.51
CA PRO A 91 10.12 12.09 -3.43
C PRO A 91 8.78 11.35 -3.55
N TYR A 92 7.80 11.67 -2.69
CA TYR A 92 6.51 10.96 -2.68
C TYR A 92 5.43 11.62 -3.54
N ALA A 93 5.61 12.89 -3.90
CA ALA A 93 4.65 13.66 -4.68
C ALA A 93 5.32 14.20 -5.94
N LYS A 94 4.63 14.04 -7.09
CA LYS A 94 5.00 14.73 -8.32
C LYS A 94 4.51 16.17 -8.28
N PHE A 95 5.37 17.10 -8.68
CA PHE A 95 5.03 18.50 -8.92
C PHE A 95 5.28 18.81 -10.39
N ASN A 96 4.33 19.51 -11.03
CA ASN A 96 4.51 20.13 -12.34
C ASN A 96 4.30 21.63 -12.14
N ASP A 97 5.26 22.46 -12.56
CA ASP A 97 5.20 23.93 -12.46
C ASP A 97 4.83 24.45 -11.05
N GLY A 98 5.44 23.84 -10.02
CA GLY A 98 5.16 24.17 -8.61
C GLY A 98 3.81 23.68 -8.08
N LYS A 99 2.94 23.12 -8.94
CA LYS A 99 1.65 22.54 -8.54
C LYS A 99 1.79 21.03 -8.34
N ARG A 100 1.31 20.55 -7.20
CA ARG A 100 1.24 19.12 -6.91
C ARG A 100 0.31 18.45 -7.92
N VAL A 101 0.83 17.48 -8.67
CA VAL A 101 0.04 16.63 -9.56
C VAL A 101 -0.88 15.73 -8.70
N SER A 102 -1.99 15.26 -9.27
CA SER A 102 -2.94 14.40 -8.55
C SER A 102 -2.25 13.27 -7.78
N LYS A 103 -2.79 12.91 -6.60
CA LYS A 103 -2.21 11.93 -5.65
C LYS A 103 -1.87 10.56 -6.24
N ASN A 104 -2.32 10.27 -7.46
CA ASN A 104 -2.14 9.00 -8.14
C ASN A 104 -0.78 8.85 -8.84
N HIS A 105 0.00 9.92 -8.99
CA HIS A 105 1.36 9.87 -9.53
C HIS A 105 2.39 9.79 -8.39
N ASN A 106 2.49 8.62 -7.76
CA ASN A 106 3.49 8.36 -6.74
C ASN A 106 4.84 8.02 -7.40
N LEU A 107 5.80 8.94 -7.32
CA LEU A 107 7.15 8.76 -7.86
C LEU A 107 7.89 7.59 -7.20
N SER A 108 7.55 7.22 -5.97
CA SER A 108 8.22 6.11 -5.27
C SER A 108 8.15 4.80 -6.05
N ARG A 109 7.07 4.58 -6.82
CA ARG A 109 6.93 3.36 -7.64
C ARG A 109 7.92 3.33 -8.80
N ALA A 110 8.02 4.44 -9.52
CA ALA A 110 8.95 4.59 -10.63
C ALA A 110 10.40 4.47 -10.15
N PHE A 111 10.73 5.01 -8.96
CA PHE A 111 12.06 4.87 -8.36
C PHE A 111 12.40 3.41 -8.04
N ILE A 112 11.47 2.65 -7.44
CA ILE A 112 11.69 1.23 -7.15
C ILE A 112 11.90 0.44 -8.45
N GLN A 113 11.04 0.64 -9.45
CA GLN A 113 11.13 -0.04 -10.75
C GLN A 113 12.46 0.29 -11.46
N LYS A 114 12.84 1.58 -11.49
CA LYS A 114 14.12 2.00 -12.07
C LYS A 114 15.29 1.33 -11.36
N SER A 115 15.26 1.32 -10.01
CA SER A 115 16.30 0.72 -9.19
C SER A 115 16.43 -0.79 -9.45
N LEU A 116 15.32 -1.53 -9.59
CA LEU A 116 15.38 -2.94 -9.96
C LEU A 116 16.11 -3.18 -11.28
N LYS A 117 15.97 -2.29 -12.27
CA LYS A 117 16.61 -2.46 -13.58
C LYS A 117 18.12 -2.23 -13.55
N ILE A 118 18.59 -1.27 -12.73
CA ILE A 118 20.02 -0.92 -12.62
C ILE A 118 20.74 -1.67 -11.50
N LEU A 119 20.02 -2.41 -10.65
CA LEU A 119 20.59 -3.26 -9.61
C LEU A 119 21.14 -4.56 -10.22
N LYS A 120 22.35 -4.93 -9.82
CA LYS A 120 22.96 -6.22 -10.15
C LYS A 120 22.14 -7.39 -9.59
N GLU A 121 22.24 -8.54 -10.25
CA GLU A 121 21.78 -9.79 -9.64
C GLU A 121 22.55 -10.04 -8.33
N GLY A 122 21.86 -10.47 -7.29
CA GLY A 122 22.45 -10.62 -5.95
C GLY A 122 22.59 -9.32 -5.15
N GLY A 123 22.39 -8.15 -5.77
CA GLY A 123 22.42 -6.85 -5.10
C GLY A 123 21.20 -6.59 -4.21
N TYR A 124 21.25 -5.48 -3.46
CA TYR A 124 20.22 -5.11 -2.49
C TYR A 124 19.50 -3.80 -2.85
N LEU A 125 18.19 -3.74 -2.62
CA LEU A 125 17.41 -2.51 -2.54
C LEU A 125 17.06 -2.23 -1.08
N LEU A 126 17.30 -1.00 -0.63
CA LEU A 126 16.91 -0.53 0.70
C LEU A 126 16.11 0.77 0.57
N PHE A 127 14.80 0.68 0.71
CA PHE A 127 13.89 1.79 0.41
C PHE A 127 13.03 2.13 1.61
N ILE A 128 12.80 3.43 1.85
CA ILE A 128 11.77 3.93 2.76
C ILE A 128 10.72 4.71 1.97
N VAL A 129 9.48 4.22 1.99
CA VAL A 129 8.39 4.70 1.13
C VAL A 129 7.03 4.58 1.83
N PRO A 130 5.99 5.33 1.40
CA PRO A 130 4.64 5.14 1.92
C PRO A 130 4.11 3.73 1.64
N ASN A 131 3.28 3.18 2.53
CA ASN A 131 2.76 1.81 2.43
C ASN A 131 1.87 1.49 1.20
N ASN A 132 1.55 2.48 0.36
CA ASN A 132 0.64 2.33 -0.78
C ASN A 132 1.22 1.50 -1.94
N TRP A 133 2.54 1.25 -1.97
CA TRP A 133 3.14 0.30 -2.92
C TRP A 133 2.70 -1.14 -2.65
N MET A 134 2.28 -1.46 -1.42
CA MET A 134 1.79 -2.79 -1.04
C MET A 134 0.34 -3.06 -1.47
N SER A 135 -0.38 -2.06 -1.99
CA SER A 135 -1.82 -2.14 -2.21
C SER A 135 -2.24 -2.89 -3.47
N PHE A 136 -3.37 -3.59 -3.43
CA PHE A 136 -3.95 -4.15 -4.66
C PHE A 136 -4.62 -3.05 -5.49
N ALA A 137 -4.09 -2.74 -6.68
CA ALA A 137 -4.70 -1.81 -7.62
C ALA A 137 -4.27 -2.13 -9.07
N ASP A 138 -5.10 -1.77 -10.05
CA ASP A 138 -4.84 -2.10 -11.47
C ASP A 138 -3.52 -1.52 -12.00
N ARG A 139 -3.09 -0.37 -11.45
CA ARG A 139 -1.84 0.32 -11.81
C ARG A 139 -0.77 0.16 -10.74
N ASN A 140 -0.84 -0.90 -9.96
CA ASN A 140 0.17 -1.24 -8.96
C ASN A 140 0.58 -2.71 -9.08
N ASP A 141 1.64 -2.93 -9.84
CA ASP A 141 2.26 -4.23 -10.06
C ASP A 141 3.42 -4.53 -9.09
N LEU A 142 3.89 -3.53 -8.33
CA LEU A 142 5.02 -3.67 -7.42
C LEU A 142 4.95 -4.85 -6.43
N PRO A 143 3.81 -5.16 -5.77
CA PRO A 143 3.76 -6.35 -4.91
C PRO A 143 4.09 -7.62 -5.70
N SER A 144 3.61 -7.72 -6.94
CA SER A 144 3.81 -8.87 -7.81
C SER A 144 5.23 -8.93 -8.34
N GLU A 145 5.79 -7.78 -8.71
CA GLU A 145 7.17 -7.67 -9.15
C GLU A 145 8.18 -7.98 -8.03
N LEU A 146 8.01 -7.34 -6.86
CA LEU A 146 8.95 -7.46 -5.74
C LEU A 146 8.88 -8.84 -5.06
N SER A 147 7.71 -9.47 -5.02
CA SER A 147 7.55 -10.82 -4.44
C SER A 147 8.26 -11.93 -5.23
N LYS A 148 8.74 -11.65 -6.45
CA LYS A 148 9.65 -12.55 -7.19
C LYS A 148 11.04 -12.62 -6.57
N TYR A 149 11.41 -11.58 -5.81
CA TYR A 149 12.73 -11.45 -5.20
C TYR A 149 12.67 -11.67 -3.69
N GLN A 150 13.81 -12.01 -3.10
CA GLN A 150 13.89 -12.33 -1.68
C GLN A 150 13.88 -11.05 -0.83
N PHE A 151 12.77 -10.79 -0.15
CA PHE A 151 12.79 -9.87 0.99
C PHE A 151 13.70 -10.44 2.07
N ARG A 152 14.50 -9.57 2.69
CA ARG A 152 15.25 -9.88 3.91
C ARG A 152 14.52 -9.32 5.11
N ILE A 153 14.05 -8.07 5.00
CA ILE A 153 13.23 -7.41 6.02
C ILE A 153 12.14 -6.57 5.35
N LEU A 154 10.95 -6.58 5.95
CA LEU A 154 9.89 -5.59 5.71
C LEU A 154 9.44 -5.00 7.04
N ASP A 155 9.67 -3.71 7.23
CA ASP A 155 9.13 -2.96 8.36
C ASP A 155 7.84 -2.24 7.96
N ILE A 156 6.76 -2.52 8.69
CA ILE A 156 5.44 -1.93 8.45
C ILE A 156 5.08 -0.98 9.57
N GLY A 157 5.37 0.31 9.37
CA GLY A 157 4.96 1.41 10.24
C GLY A 157 5.95 1.78 11.34
N GLY A 158 7.08 1.08 11.48
CA GLY A 158 8.08 1.31 12.51
C GLY A 158 8.80 2.65 12.36
N ALA A 159 9.01 3.08 11.11
CA ALA A 159 9.62 4.38 10.80
C ALA A 159 8.85 5.60 11.36
N LYS A 160 7.57 5.45 11.75
CA LYS A 160 6.78 6.55 12.34
C LYS A 160 7.46 7.18 13.56
N LYS A 161 8.23 6.40 14.34
CA LYS A 161 8.98 6.91 15.50
C LYS A 161 10.01 7.99 15.13
N TYR A 162 10.50 8.00 13.89
CA TYR A 162 11.44 8.99 13.37
C TYR A 162 10.78 10.18 12.68
N PHE A 163 9.49 10.07 12.35
CA PHE A 163 8.74 11.09 11.61
C PHE A 163 7.42 11.44 12.32
N PRO A 164 7.44 11.87 13.61
CA PRO A 164 6.22 12.03 14.41
C PRO A 164 5.25 13.10 13.86
N GLN A 165 5.77 14.09 13.15
CA GLN A 165 4.98 15.18 12.55
C GLN A 165 4.43 14.84 11.15
N VAL A 166 4.81 13.69 10.58
CA VAL A 166 4.38 13.29 9.24
C VAL A 166 3.15 12.40 9.35
N GLY A 167 2.03 12.86 8.78
CA GLY A 167 0.75 12.13 8.85
C GLY A 167 0.67 10.84 8.02
N SER A 168 1.65 10.59 7.14
CA SER A 168 1.71 9.39 6.31
C SER A 168 2.23 8.18 7.08
N SER A 169 1.76 6.98 6.71
CA SER A 169 2.32 5.71 7.19
C SER A 169 3.42 5.23 6.24
N PHE A 170 4.56 4.85 6.79
CA PHE A 170 5.74 4.43 6.04
C PHE A 170 6.02 2.95 6.23
N THR A 171 6.63 2.38 5.22
CA THR A 171 7.34 1.10 5.28
C THR A 171 8.78 1.35 4.89
N TRP A 172 9.68 0.55 5.41
CA TRP A 172 10.97 0.35 4.75
C TRP A 172 11.21 -1.14 4.52
N PHE A 173 11.99 -1.46 3.49
CA PHE A 173 12.30 -2.86 3.19
C PHE A 173 13.74 -2.99 2.73
N LEU A 174 14.33 -4.13 3.07
CA LEU A 174 15.56 -4.64 2.49
C LEU A 174 15.18 -5.82 1.58
N LEU A 175 15.38 -5.67 0.28
CA LEU A 175 15.13 -6.70 -0.73
C LEU A 175 16.45 -7.08 -1.37
N GLN A 176 16.71 -8.37 -1.54
CA GLN A 176 17.82 -8.87 -2.34
C GLN A 176 17.31 -9.37 -3.68
N LYS A 177 17.95 -8.95 -4.77
CA LYS A 177 17.60 -9.36 -6.14
C LYS A 177 18.12 -10.76 -6.45
N VAL A 178 17.53 -11.73 -5.76
CA VAL A 178 17.68 -13.18 -5.97
C VAL A 178 16.28 -13.79 -5.90
N PRO A 179 16.04 -14.97 -6.52
CA PRO A 179 14.74 -15.61 -6.46
C PRO A 179 14.23 -15.77 -5.02
N ASN A 180 12.97 -15.43 -4.79
CA ASN A 180 12.28 -15.65 -3.52
C ASN A 180 12.18 -17.15 -3.20
N LYS A 181 12.76 -17.59 -2.08
CA LYS A 181 12.81 -19.00 -1.66
C LYS A 181 12.45 -19.22 -0.19
N GLU A 182 12.76 -18.25 0.65
CA GLU A 182 12.78 -18.40 2.11
C GLU A 182 11.81 -17.43 2.80
N ALA A 183 11.43 -17.78 4.03
CA ALA A 183 10.73 -16.85 4.90
C ALA A 183 11.66 -15.68 5.28
N PHE A 184 11.07 -14.51 5.54
CA PHE A 184 11.81 -13.30 5.88
C PHE A 184 11.18 -12.56 7.04
N GLU A 185 11.94 -11.65 7.65
CA GLU A 185 11.52 -10.90 8.82
C GLU A 185 10.51 -9.82 8.45
N VAL A 186 9.35 -9.82 9.11
CA VAL A 186 8.37 -8.73 9.06
C VAL A 186 8.24 -8.09 10.43
N ARG A 187 8.52 -6.79 10.51
CA ARG A 187 8.35 -5.98 11.74
C ARG A 187 7.03 -5.24 11.69
N ASN A 188 6.02 -5.79 12.35
CA ASN A 188 4.68 -5.22 12.36
C ASN A 188 4.56 -4.11 13.40
N HIS A 189 4.06 -2.95 12.98
CA HIS A 189 3.67 -1.87 13.86
C HIS A 189 2.22 -1.41 13.63
N TYR A 190 1.48 -2.13 12.77
CA TYR A 190 0.09 -1.85 12.44
C TYR A 190 -0.87 -2.66 13.31
N VAL A 191 -1.61 -1.96 14.17
CA VAL A 191 -2.63 -2.52 15.08
C VAL A 191 -2.02 -3.40 16.17
N LEU A 192 -1.49 -4.57 15.79
CA LEU A 192 -0.67 -5.47 16.59
C LEU A 192 0.81 -5.14 16.34
N LYS A 193 1.65 -5.33 17.37
CA LYS A 193 3.08 -5.01 17.33
C LYS A 193 3.89 -6.23 17.68
N ASP A 194 4.60 -6.77 16.71
CA ASP A 194 5.43 -7.97 16.85
C ASP A 194 6.43 -8.10 15.69
N THR A 195 7.26 -9.13 15.74
CA THR A 195 8.13 -9.54 14.65
C THR A 195 7.77 -10.96 14.25
N GLN A 196 7.60 -11.18 12.95
CA GLN A 196 7.14 -12.44 12.37
C GLN A 196 8.12 -12.89 11.28
N PHE A 197 8.18 -14.19 11.01
CA PHE A 197 8.85 -14.74 9.84
C PHE A 197 7.80 -15.25 8.86
N VAL A 198 7.83 -14.73 7.63
CA VAL A 198 6.76 -14.96 6.66
C VAL A 198 7.34 -15.40 5.33
N LYS A 199 6.79 -16.46 4.75
CA LYS A 199 7.05 -16.85 3.37
C LYS A 199 5.90 -16.37 2.49
N ILE A 200 6.21 -15.46 1.56
CA ILE A 200 5.25 -15.03 0.53
C ILE A 200 5.49 -15.81 -0.76
N THR A 201 4.43 -16.11 -1.50
CA THR A 201 4.56 -16.69 -2.84
C THR A 201 4.96 -15.62 -3.87
N PRO A 202 5.66 -15.97 -4.95
CA PRO A 202 5.87 -15.04 -6.06
C PRO A 202 4.57 -14.59 -6.71
N ASN A 203 4.54 -13.37 -7.25
CA ASN A 203 3.40 -12.75 -7.91
C ASN A 203 2.22 -12.42 -6.98
N GLN A 204 2.49 -12.12 -5.70
CA GLN A 204 1.48 -11.59 -4.77
C GLN A 204 0.91 -10.27 -5.30
N ARG A 205 -0.42 -10.12 -5.28
CA ARG A 205 -1.07 -8.90 -5.81
C ARG A 205 -1.07 -7.73 -4.81
N PHE A 206 -0.79 -8.03 -3.55
CA PHE A 206 -0.71 -7.09 -2.46
C PHE A 206 0.06 -7.71 -1.28
N ILE A 207 0.43 -6.89 -0.31
CA ILE A 207 1.02 -7.32 0.97
C ILE A 207 0.17 -6.73 2.10
N PRO A 208 -0.30 -7.51 3.08
CA PRO A 208 -1.13 -6.97 4.16
C PRO A 208 -0.34 -6.06 5.09
N LEU A 209 -1.03 -5.14 5.78
CA LEU A 209 -0.46 -4.19 6.73
C LEU A 209 -0.08 -4.82 8.07
N TYR A 210 -0.67 -5.97 8.40
CA TYR A 210 -0.20 -6.84 9.47
C TYR A 210 0.06 -8.20 8.84
N HIS A 211 1.30 -8.69 8.95
CA HIS A 211 1.72 -9.88 8.25
C HIS A 211 2.37 -10.88 9.20
N SER A 212 1.75 -12.05 9.30
CA SER A 212 2.34 -13.26 9.84
C SER A 212 2.11 -14.41 8.87
N GLN A 213 2.71 -15.58 9.12
CA GLN A 213 2.47 -16.77 8.30
C GLN A 213 0.99 -17.20 8.35
N ILE A 214 0.33 -17.08 9.52
CA ILE A 214 -1.11 -17.38 9.66
C ILE A 214 -1.93 -16.42 8.80
N VAL A 215 -1.59 -15.12 8.78
CA VAL A 215 -2.28 -14.15 7.91
C VAL A 215 -2.08 -14.49 6.43
N GLN A 216 -0.87 -14.92 6.04
CA GLN A 216 -0.61 -15.38 4.67
C GLN A 216 -1.51 -16.57 4.31
N ASN A 217 -1.62 -17.56 5.19
CA ASN A 217 -2.47 -18.74 4.98
C ASN A 217 -3.95 -18.35 4.83
N ILE A 218 -4.45 -17.42 5.66
CA ILE A 218 -5.82 -16.88 5.54
C ILE A 218 -6.02 -16.21 4.18
N ILE A 219 -5.06 -15.38 3.73
CA ILE A 219 -5.13 -14.71 2.43
C ILE A 219 -5.14 -15.73 1.28
N ASP A 220 -4.31 -16.77 1.37
CA ASP A 220 -4.20 -17.81 0.35
C ASP A 220 -5.46 -18.69 0.27
N LYS A 221 -6.08 -19.00 1.41
CA LYS A 221 -7.38 -19.68 1.47
C LYS A 221 -8.55 -18.81 1.01
N THR A 222 -8.38 -17.49 0.95
CA THR A 222 -9.48 -16.55 0.66
C THR A 222 -9.21 -15.71 -0.59
N LEU A 223 -8.57 -14.54 -0.43
CA LEU A 223 -8.42 -13.51 -1.46
C LEU A 223 -7.62 -13.98 -2.67
N ASN A 224 -6.62 -14.83 -2.46
CA ASN A 224 -5.75 -15.37 -3.52
C ASN A 224 -6.29 -16.65 -4.16
N ASN A 225 -7.25 -17.33 -3.53
CA ASN A 225 -7.86 -18.51 -4.12
C ASN A 225 -8.82 -18.10 -5.26
N THR A 226 -8.39 -18.34 -6.49
CA THR A 226 -9.16 -17.98 -7.70
C THR A 226 -10.29 -18.97 -8.00
N SER A 227 -10.32 -20.15 -7.38
CA SER A 227 -11.38 -21.14 -7.58
C SER A 227 -12.63 -20.87 -6.73
N LEU A 228 -12.54 -19.99 -5.74
CA LEU A 228 -13.68 -19.66 -4.89
C LEU A 228 -14.67 -18.76 -5.61
N GLU A 229 -15.96 -19.08 -5.43
CA GLU A 229 -17.02 -18.18 -5.84
C GLU A 229 -16.97 -16.90 -5.01
N LYS A 230 -17.09 -15.73 -5.65
CA LYS A 230 -16.99 -14.42 -5.01
C LYS A 230 -18.32 -13.71 -4.96
N TYR A 231 -18.50 -12.83 -3.99
CA TYR A 231 -19.60 -11.87 -4.05
C TYR A 231 -19.43 -10.96 -5.27
N GLN A 232 -20.52 -10.71 -5.99
CA GLN A 232 -20.56 -9.77 -7.12
C GLN A 232 -20.58 -8.33 -6.60
N ILE A 233 -19.47 -7.89 -6.00
CA ILE A 233 -19.32 -6.53 -5.48
C ILE A 233 -19.01 -5.57 -6.63
N GLN A 234 -19.88 -4.58 -6.79
CA GLN A 234 -19.86 -3.63 -7.89
C GLN A 234 -19.68 -2.20 -7.37
N THR A 235 -19.25 -1.31 -8.27
CA THR A 235 -19.23 0.15 -8.07
C THR A 235 -19.86 0.81 -9.26
N SER A 236 -20.47 1.98 -9.07
CA SER A 236 -21.02 2.78 -10.16
C SER A 236 -20.70 4.26 -9.96
N SER A 237 -20.37 4.94 -11.05
CA SER A 237 -20.23 6.40 -11.13
C SER A 237 -21.25 7.03 -12.08
N ASN A 238 -22.35 6.34 -12.40
CA ASN A 238 -23.37 6.82 -13.34
C ASN A 238 -23.98 8.17 -12.90
N LEU A 239 -24.26 8.33 -11.60
CA LEU A 239 -24.62 9.62 -10.98
C LEU A 239 -23.52 10.07 -10.01
N HIS A 240 -22.32 10.29 -10.55
CA HIS A 240 -21.19 10.76 -9.77
C HIS A 240 -21.41 12.18 -9.24
N ARG A 241 -21.24 12.39 -7.92
CA ARG A 241 -21.63 13.61 -7.21
C ARG A 241 -21.05 14.90 -7.81
N TYR A 242 -19.80 14.86 -8.26
CA TYR A 242 -19.12 16.05 -8.78
C TYR A 242 -19.36 16.30 -10.27
N THR A 243 -19.13 15.29 -11.12
CA THR A 243 -19.31 15.41 -12.58
C THR A 243 -20.77 15.45 -13.02
N LYS A 244 -21.72 15.03 -12.17
CA LYS A 244 -23.17 15.14 -12.38
C LYS A 244 -23.84 16.03 -11.33
N ARG A 245 -23.10 17.01 -10.78
CA ARG A 245 -23.58 17.91 -9.71
C ARG A 245 -24.90 18.60 -10.03
N GLU A 246 -25.12 18.96 -11.30
CA GLU A 246 -26.32 19.68 -11.75
C GLU A 246 -27.59 18.82 -11.67
N CYS A 247 -27.42 17.50 -11.65
CA CYS A 247 -28.53 16.56 -11.50
C CYS A 247 -28.73 16.11 -10.05
N ILE A 248 -27.94 16.61 -9.08
CA ILE A 248 -27.88 16.07 -7.72
C ILE A 248 -28.01 17.20 -6.69
N SER A 249 -28.97 17.06 -5.78
CA SER A 249 -29.20 17.98 -4.66
C SER A 249 -28.99 17.26 -3.32
N THR A 250 -28.58 18.01 -2.30
CA THR A 250 -28.53 17.50 -0.91
C THR A 250 -29.90 17.50 -0.24
N LYS A 251 -30.91 18.13 -0.87
CA LYS A 251 -32.30 18.19 -0.38
C LYS A 251 -33.22 17.53 -1.40
N GLN A 252 -34.19 16.78 -0.91
CA GLN A 252 -35.29 16.29 -1.73
C GLN A 252 -36.22 17.45 -2.07
N ASP A 253 -36.62 17.56 -3.33
CA ASP A 253 -37.62 18.52 -3.78
C ASP A 253 -38.47 17.91 -4.91
N LYS A 254 -39.29 18.73 -5.57
CA LYS A 254 -40.21 18.26 -6.63
C LYS A 254 -39.50 17.71 -7.87
N THR A 255 -38.24 18.07 -8.10
CA THR A 255 -37.45 17.60 -9.26
C THR A 255 -36.41 16.56 -8.86
N HIS A 256 -35.79 16.69 -7.69
CA HIS A 256 -34.81 15.75 -7.13
C HIS A 256 -35.51 14.69 -6.28
N ILE A 257 -36.15 13.73 -6.92
CA ILE A 257 -36.96 12.71 -6.25
C ILE A 257 -36.21 11.39 -6.03
N TYR A 258 -35.15 11.12 -6.79
CA TYR A 258 -34.47 9.83 -6.75
C TYR A 258 -33.40 9.79 -5.66
N LYS A 259 -33.68 9.08 -4.56
CA LYS A 259 -32.72 8.88 -3.46
C LYS A 259 -31.45 8.20 -3.95
N LEU A 260 -30.29 8.73 -3.56
CA LEU A 260 -28.96 8.16 -3.78
C LEU A 260 -28.16 8.11 -2.48
N ILE A 261 -27.50 6.99 -2.22
CA ILE A 261 -26.48 6.91 -1.18
C ILE A 261 -25.17 7.54 -1.68
N HIS A 262 -24.71 8.62 -1.02
CA HIS A 262 -23.39 9.20 -1.30
C HIS A 262 -22.30 8.53 -0.47
N THR A 263 -22.44 8.57 0.85
CA THR A 263 -21.60 7.85 1.82
C THR A 263 -22.53 7.15 2.82
N PRO A 264 -22.03 6.28 3.73
CA PRO A 264 -22.90 5.67 4.74
C PRO A 264 -23.68 6.66 5.61
N SER A 265 -23.21 7.91 5.72
CA SER A 265 -23.83 8.96 6.53
C SER A 265 -24.46 10.09 5.69
N GLN A 266 -24.39 10.02 4.36
CA GLN A 266 -24.89 11.08 3.48
C GLN A 266 -25.76 10.52 2.36
N VAL A 267 -26.99 11.02 2.32
CA VAL A 267 -27.95 10.80 1.24
C VAL A 267 -28.05 12.08 0.41
N VAL A 268 -28.19 11.92 -0.90
CA VAL A 268 -28.47 12.98 -1.86
C VAL A 268 -29.60 12.53 -2.78
N TYR A 269 -30.13 13.44 -3.59
CA TYR A 269 -31.29 13.17 -4.44
C TYR A 269 -31.00 13.62 -5.87
N ALA A 270 -31.46 12.85 -6.85
CA ALA A 270 -31.22 13.13 -8.26
C ALA A 270 -32.51 13.45 -9.03
N THR A 271 -32.35 14.17 -10.14
CA THR A 271 -33.43 14.49 -11.08
C THR A 271 -33.81 13.34 -12.02
N LYS A 272 -32.94 12.34 -12.11
CA LYS A 272 -33.14 11.14 -12.93
C LYS A 272 -32.73 9.88 -12.16
N PRO A 273 -33.33 8.71 -12.47
CA PRO A 273 -33.00 7.48 -11.76
C PRO A 273 -31.55 7.06 -12.06
N HIS A 274 -30.90 6.46 -11.06
CA HIS A 274 -29.67 5.72 -11.31
C HIS A 274 -29.97 4.47 -12.16
N ILE A 275 -29.00 3.97 -12.93
CA ILE A 275 -29.13 2.68 -13.67
C ILE A 275 -29.39 1.46 -12.77
N TYR A 276 -29.26 1.63 -11.46
CA TYR A 276 -29.57 0.66 -10.42
C TYR A 276 -30.40 1.37 -9.34
N GLN A 277 -31.41 2.15 -9.74
CA GLN A 277 -32.25 2.86 -8.79
C GLN A 277 -33.00 1.86 -7.91
N GLU A 278 -33.71 0.93 -8.55
CA GLU A 278 -34.52 -0.09 -7.90
C GLU A 278 -33.72 -1.38 -7.61
N GLY A 279 -34.35 -2.30 -6.88
CA GLY A 279 -33.77 -3.54 -6.37
C GLY A 279 -33.02 -3.39 -5.04
N TYR A 280 -33.21 -4.35 -4.14
CA TYR A 280 -32.47 -4.40 -2.88
C TYR A 280 -30.96 -4.54 -3.13
N LYS A 281 -30.17 -3.79 -2.36
CA LYS A 281 -28.71 -3.82 -2.43
C LYS A 281 -28.13 -3.91 -1.04
N VAL A 282 -27.04 -4.66 -0.90
CA VAL A 282 -26.15 -4.57 0.26
C VAL A 282 -25.06 -3.58 -0.09
N PHE A 283 -25.11 -2.39 0.48
CA PHE A 283 -24.10 -1.36 0.34
C PHE A 283 -22.90 -1.60 1.25
N ILE A 284 -21.70 -1.28 0.77
CA ILE A 284 -20.42 -1.43 1.48
C ILE A 284 -19.68 -0.09 1.40
N SER A 285 -19.31 0.48 2.55
CA SER A 285 -18.59 1.76 2.60
C SER A 285 -17.24 1.68 1.87
N LEU A 286 -16.91 2.69 1.06
CA LEU A 286 -15.55 2.87 0.53
C LEU A 286 -14.75 3.94 1.28
N THR A 287 -15.40 4.91 1.93
CA THR A 287 -14.73 6.12 2.43
C THR A 287 -14.51 6.15 3.94
N ASN A 288 -15.19 5.27 4.69
CA ASN A 288 -15.14 5.21 6.15
C ASN A 288 -14.65 3.83 6.61
N GLN A 289 -14.76 3.54 7.91
CA GLN A 289 -14.59 2.17 8.41
C GLN A 289 -15.52 1.20 7.67
N TYR A 290 -15.07 -0.03 7.51
CA TYR A 290 -15.86 -1.09 6.89
C TYR A 290 -17.19 -1.26 7.61
N GLY A 291 -18.26 -1.28 6.82
CA GLY A 291 -19.62 -1.48 7.30
C GLY A 291 -20.54 -1.74 6.12
N THR A 292 -21.59 -2.51 6.39
CA THR A 292 -22.60 -2.89 5.40
C THR A 292 -24.00 -2.52 5.86
N PHE A 293 -24.88 -2.16 4.91
CA PHE A 293 -26.28 -1.84 5.17
C PHE A 293 -27.12 -2.12 3.93
N ILE A 294 -28.44 -2.22 4.11
CA ILE A 294 -29.39 -2.52 3.04
C ILE A 294 -30.19 -1.29 2.71
N ASP A 295 -30.33 -1.00 1.42
CA ASP A 295 -31.28 -0.02 0.91
C ASP A 295 -31.77 -0.46 -0.49
N ASN A 296 -32.86 0.13 -0.95
CA ASN A 296 -33.44 -0.08 -2.28
C ASN A 296 -33.44 1.24 -3.05
N CYS A 297 -32.25 1.79 -3.28
CA CYS A 297 -32.09 3.05 -3.99
C CYS A 297 -30.81 3.09 -4.83
N GLY A 298 -30.58 4.23 -5.49
CA GLY A 298 -29.37 4.52 -6.23
C GLY A 298 -28.19 4.93 -5.34
N MET A 299 -27.09 5.33 -5.96
CA MET A 299 -25.83 5.64 -5.28
C MET A 299 -24.98 6.57 -6.12
N THR A 300 -23.93 7.09 -5.49
CA THR A 300 -22.84 7.79 -6.18
C THR A 300 -21.53 6.99 -6.06
N GLN A 301 -20.41 7.54 -6.51
CA GLN A 301 -19.12 6.87 -6.63
C GLN A 301 -18.45 6.40 -5.33
N SER A 302 -18.93 6.86 -4.16
CA SER A 302 -18.26 6.69 -2.87
C SER A 302 -18.71 5.44 -2.10
N ILE A 303 -19.40 4.51 -2.76
CA ILE A 303 -19.90 3.27 -2.14
C ILE A 303 -19.87 2.10 -3.13
N ALA A 304 -19.61 0.90 -2.62
CA ALA A 304 -19.74 -0.35 -3.36
C ALA A 304 -21.06 -1.05 -2.98
N PHE A 305 -21.51 -2.00 -3.79
CA PHE A 305 -22.77 -2.71 -3.52
C PHE A 305 -22.80 -4.12 -4.10
N VAL A 306 -23.63 -4.97 -3.51
CA VAL A 306 -24.08 -6.26 -4.08
C VAL A 306 -25.56 -6.14 -4.40
N ARG A 307 -25.96 -6.48 -5.62
CA ARG A 307 -27.38 -6.51 -6.02
C ARG A 307 -28.04 -7.78 -5.48
N CYS A 308 -29.28 -7.66 -5.04
CA CYS A 308 -30.05 -8.76 -4.50
C CYS A 308 -31.43 -8.83 -5.17
N GLU A 309 -31.92 -10.05 -5.38
CA GLU A 309 -33.24 -10.34 -5.94
C GLU A 309 -34.36 -9.90 -4.99
N ASN A 310 -34.15 -10.06 -3.68
CA ASN A 310 -35.13 -9.75 -2.67
C ASN A 310 -34.46 -9.37 -1.33
N LEU A 311 -35.27 -8.87 -0.40
CA LEU A 311 -34.82 -8.44 0.93
C LEU A 311 -34.24 -9.59 1.76
N ALA A 312 -34.74 -10.82 1.60
CA ALA A 312 -34.23 -11.98 2.34
C ALA A 312 -32.78 -12.30 1.93
N GLN A 313 -32.49 -12.30 0.62
CA GLN A 313 -31.14 -12.45 0.10
C GLN A 313 -30.24 -11.30 0.56
N ALA A 314 -30.73 -10.05 0.55
CA ALA A 314 -29.97 -8.89 1.02
C ALA A 314 -29.60 -9.02 2.51
N LYS A 315 -30.54 -9.45 3.36
CA LYS A 315 -30.30 -9.71 4.79
C LYS A 315 -29.22 -10.79 4.98
N LYS A 316 -29.35 -11.92 4.28
CA LYS A 316 -28.35 -13.01 4.32
C LYS A 316 -26.95 -12.53 3.94
N ILE A 317 -26.80 -11.87 2.78
CA ILE A 317 -25.50 -11.37 2.30
C ILE A 317 -24.92 -10.32 3.25
N LYS A 318 -25.74 -9.41 3.77
CA LYS A 318 -25.31 -8.42 4.77
C LYS A 318 -24.77 -9.12 6.01
N ASP A 319 -25.46 -10.13 6.53
CA ASP A 319 -25.05 -10.80 7.76
C ASP A 319 -23.78 -11.64 7.56
N GLU A 320 -23.62 -12.27 6.39
CA GLU A 320 -22.37 -12.93 5.98
C GLU A 320 -21.20 -11.94 5.88
N LEU A 321 -21.35 -10.84 5.13
CA LEU A 321 -20.31 -9.81 4.96
C LEU A 321 -19.95 -9.08 6.26
N ASN A 322 -20.80 -9.15 7.29
CA ASN A 322 -20.50 -8.59 8.62
C ASN A 322 -19.70 -9.54 9.52
N LYS A 323 -19.43 -10.78 9.08
CA LYS A 323 -18.63 -11.74 9.84
C LYS A 323 -17.19 -11.24 10.06
N PRO A 324 -16.53 -11.70 11.15
CA PRO A 324 -15.20 -11.26 11.54
C PRO A 324 -14.13 -11.34 10.44
N ILE A 325 -14.17 -12.40 9.62
CA ILE A 325 -13.22 -12.60 8.51
C ILE A 325 -13.25 -11.45 7.49
N TYR A 326 -14.41 -10.96 7.06
CA TYR A 326 -14.47 -9.89 6.05
C TYR A 326 -14.01 -8.54 6.59
N LYS A 327 -14.32 -8.25 7.85
CA LYS A 327 -13.78 -7.07 8.56
C LYS A 327 -12.26 -7.17 8.65
N PHE A 328 -11.75 -8.33 9.04
CA PHE A 328 -10.32 -8.59 9.14
C PHE A 328 -9.61 -8.39 7.80
N LEU A 329 -10.06 -9.10 6.75
CA LEU A 329 -9.50 -9.00 5.39
C LEU A 329 -9.47 -7.56 4.87
N ASN A 330 -10.56 -6.80 5.08
CA ASN A 330 -10.59 -5.38 4.74
C ASN A 330 -9.55 -4.58 5.52
N ASN A 331 -9.50 -4.77 6.84
CA ASN A 331 -8.69 -3.93 7.72
C ASN A 331 -7.19 -4.15 7.53
N ILE A 332 -6.75 -5.39 7.33
CA ILE A 332 -5.34 -5.68 7.01
C ILE A 332 -4.93 -5.18 5.61
N THR A 333 -5.87 -4.77 4.76
CA THR A 333 -5.58 -4.26 3.40
C THR A 333 -6.07 -2.82 3.19
N ARG A 334 -6.22 -2.07 4.29
CA ARG A 334 -6.67 -0.67 4.25
C ARG A 334 -5.47 0.29 4.32
N TYR A 335 -4.79 0.48 3.20
CA TYR A 335 -3.56 1.29 3.04
C TYR A 335 -3.76 2.81 3.18
N GLY A 336 -4.98 3.27 3.41
CA GLY A 336 -5.30 4.69 3.57
C GLY A 336 -6.71 4.87 4.08
N ASN A 337 -7.32 6.03 3.81
CA ASN A 337 -8.66 6.33 4.33
C ASN A 337 -9.77 5.50 3.68
N PHE A 338 -9.53 4.98 2.47
CA PHE A 338 -10.53 4.24 1.70
C PHE A 338 -10.34 2.73 1.82
N ASN A 339 -11.45 1.98 1.85
CA ASN A 339 -11.43 0.53 1.71
C ASN A 339 -11.00 0.16 0.29
N ASN A 340 -10.15 -0.87 0.16
CA ASN A 340 -9.60 -1.24 -1.13
C ASN A 340 -10.65 -1.99 -1.97
N ILE A 341 -11.21 -1.34 -2.98
CA ILE A 341 -12.25 -1.93 -3.84
C ILE A 341 -11.81 -3.23 -4.51
N ARG A 342 -10.54 -3.35 -4.93
CA ARG A 342 -10.05 -4.58 -5.56
C ARG A 342 -10.03 -5.73 -4.56
N ILE A 343 -9.72 -5.47 -3.29
CA ILE A 343 -9.86 -6.47 -2.23
C ILE A 343 -11.32 -6.85 -2.00
N LEU A 344 -12.22 -5.87 -1.89
CA LEU A 344 -13.64 -6.14 -1.68
C LEU A 344 -14.21 -7.01 -2.80
N GLN A 345 -13.86 -6.73 -4.06
CA GLN A 345 -14.27 -7.53 -5.23
C GLN A 345 -13.72 -8.96 -5.24
N HIS A 346 -12.78 -9.27 -4.36
CA HIS A 346 -12.19 -10.59 -4.18
C HIS A 346 -12.71 -11.32 -2.95
N PHE A 347 -13.71 -10.79 -2.24
CA PHE A 347 -14.32 -11.48 -1.12
C PHE A 347 -15.00 -12.78 -1.57
N PRO A 348 -14.53 -13.94 -1.11
CA PRO A 348 -15.18 -15.21 -1.41
C PRO A 348 -16.53 -15.29 -0.69
N LYS A 349 -17.48 -16.04 -1.26
CA LYS A 349 -18.77 -16.32 -0.62
C LYS A 349 -18.56 -17.08 0.69
N PHE A 350 -19.31 -16.71 1.71
CA PHE A 350 -19.20 -17.36 3.00
C PHE A 350 -19.54 -18.86 2.88
N GLY A 351 -18.80 -19.70 3.60
CA GLY A 351 -18.95 -21.16 3.54
C GLY A 351 -18.26 -21.84 2.36
N THR A 352 -17.57 -21.11 1.47
CA THR A 352 -16.78 -21.70 0.37
C THR A 352 -15.32 -21.97 0.75
N PHE A 353 -14.92 -21.59 1.96
CA PHE A 353 -13.57 -21.77 2.49
C PHE A 353 -13.65 -22.15 3.97
N GLU A 354 -12.60 -22.80 4.45
CA GLU A 354 -12.50 -23.24 5.83
C GLU A 354 -11.28 -22.59 6.50
N LEU A 355 -11.45 -22.21 7.77
CA LEU A 355 -10.40 -21.63 8.59
C LEU A 355 -10.19 -22.52 9.81
N SER A 356 -8.94 -22.68 10.23
CA SER A 356 -8.61 -23.37 11.47
C SER A 356 -9.01 -22.52 12.69
N ASP A 357 -9.07 -23.15 13.87
CA ASP A 357 -9.32 -22.44 15.12
C ASP A 357 -8.25 -21.38 15.41
N GLU A 358 -7.00 -21.67 15.07
CA GLU A 358 -5.88 -20.72 15.19
C GLU A 358 -6.07 -19.50 14.27
N GLU A 359 -6.48 -19.72 13.01
CA GLU A 359 -6.76 -18.64 12.06
C GLU A 359 -7.92 -17.76 12.56
N ASN A 360 -8.98 -18.37 13.08
CA ASN A 360 -10.11 -17.66 13.69
C ASN A 360 -9.68 -16.85 14.93
N ALA A 361 -8.81 -17.41 15.77
CA ALA A 361 -8.29 -16.71 16.96
C ALA A 361 -7.47 -15.46 16.58
N VAL A 362 -6.64 -15.53 15.53
CA VAL A 362 -5.89 -14.37 15.02
C VAL A 362 -6.83 -13.29 14.49
N ILE A 363 -7.87 -13.67 13.75
CA ILE A 363 -8.90 -12.76 13.23
C ILE A 363 -9.58 -12.00 14.37
N GLU A 364 -10.03 -12.72 15.40
CA GLU A 364 -10.70 -12.12 16.56
C GLU A 364 -9.77 -11.19 17.34
N SER A 365 -8.54 -11.64 17.63
CA SER A 365 -7.54 -10.84 18.33
C SER A 365 -7.23 -9.53 17.60
N PHE A 366 -6.98 -9.61 16.30
CA PHE A 366 -6.72 -8.44 15.46
C PHE A 366 -7.93 -7.50 15.42
N ASN A 367 -9.14 -8.02 15.17
CA ASN A 367 -10.34 -7.20 15.10
C ASN A 367 -10.62 -6.51 16.45
N LYS A 368 -10.47 -7.22 17.57
CA LYS A 368 -10.61 -6.65 18.92
C LYS A 368 -9.62 -5.50 19.13
N ALA A 369 -8.37 -5.66 18.72
CA ALA A 369 -7.36 -4.59 18.82
C ALA A 369 -7.67 -3.41 17.87
N TYR A 370 -8.15 -3.69 16.65
CA TYR A 370 -8.48 -2.68 15.64
C TYR A 370 -9.63 -1.78 16.09
N TYR A 371 -10.74 -2.38 16.49
CA TYR A 371 -11.95 -1.65 16.89
C TYR A 371 -11.90 -1.20 18.36
N GLY A 372 -11.11 -1.84 19.21
CA GLY A 372 -10.93 -1.46 20.62
C GLY A 372 -10.25 -0.10 20.79
N LYS A 373 -9.38 0.31 19.85
CA LYS A 373 -8.76 1.65 19.87
C LYS A 373 -9.74 2.80 19.61
N ALA A 374 -10.93 2.52 19.06
CA ALA A 374 -11.95 3.55 18.82
C ALA A 374 -12.77 3.93 20.08
N LYS A 375 -12.50 3.28 21.23
CA LYS A 375 -13.18 3.52 22.52
C LYS A 375 -12.30 4.24 23.56
N LYS A 376 -11.11 4.69 23.19
CA LYS A 376 -10.28 5.63 23.98
C LYS A 376 -10.18 6.92 23.20
#